data_AF-A0A5S3XV44-F1
#
_entry.id   AF-A0A5S3XV44-F1
#
_cell.length_a   1.000
_cell.length_b   1.000
_cell.length_c   1.000
_cell.angle_alpha   90.00
_cell.angle_beta   90.00
_cell.angle_gamma   90.00
#
_symmetry.space_group_name_H-M   'P 1'
#
loop_
_entity.id
_entity.type
_entity.pdbx_description
1 polymer ?
#
loop_
_entity_poly.entity_id
_entity_poly.type
_entity_poly.pdbx_seq_one_letter_code
_entity_poly.pdbx_strand_id
1 'polypeptide(L)'
;MNTLLKSLLAATAVTSMGAAAAVLDTSGSEAKFTFEGTIEPMCKTSSGNNNSVTSLKLDSSQQTQEIGTLDVWCNTGENATTEYTSENGGFLVASNTQNSKIAYTLNIGDTAGIDLQTGAYKHVNATAAGTGSAGETQATSLKITPQSNGLNDAGTYSDTITVTVSPN
;
A
#
# COMPACT_ATOMS: atom_id res chain seq x y z
N MET A 1 11.30 55.54 11.95
CA MET A 1 10.85 55.80 13.32
C MET A 1 9.34 55.60 13.33
N ASN A 2 8.89 54.52 13.97
CA ASN A 2 7.58 53.90 13.76
C ASN A 2 6.42 54.71 14.33
N THR A 3 5.36 54.84 13.54
CA THR A 3 4.03 55.26 13.97
C THR A 3 3.30 54.11 14.66
N LEU A 4 2.63 54.48 15.75
CA LEU A 4 1.90 53.67 16.70
C LEU A 4 0.43 53.46 16.28
N LEU A 5 -0.16 52.38 16.82
CA LEU A 5 -1.61 52.08 16.97
C LEU A 5 -2.35 51.63 15.69
N LYS A 6 -3.13 50.55 15.63
CA LYS A 6 -4.09 49.98 16.59
C LYS A 6 -4.46 48.55 16.14
N SER A 7 -4.68 47.69 17.12
CA SER A 7 -5.29 46.36 17.01
C SER A 7 -6.62 46.39 16.25
N LEU A 8 -6.88 45.37 15.43
CA LEU A 8 -8.24 44.95 15.10
C LEU A 8 -8.27 43.41 15.02
N LEU A 9 -8.71 42.78 16.11
CA LEU A 9 -9.21 41.41 16.08
C LEU A 9 -10.59 41.46 15.42
N ALA A 10 -10.76 40.84 14.26
CA ALA A 10 -12.07 40.59 13.69
C ALA A 10 -12.68 39.36 14.38
N ALA A 11 -13.52 39.60 15.39
CA ALA A 11 -14.39 38.58 15.97
C ALA A 11 -15.56 38.34 15.01
N THR A 12 -15.53 37.24 14.25
CA THR A 12 -16.69 36.76 13.51
C THR A 12 -17.65 36.09 14.48
N ALA A 13 -18.62 36.86 14.97
CA ALA A 13 -19.77 36.33 15.70
C ALA A 13 -20.65 35.53 14.73
N VAL A 14 -20.55 34.20 14.77
CA VAL A 14 -21.54 33.33 14.12
C VAL A 14 -22.81 33.40 14.96
N THR A 15 -23.75 34.26 14.57
CA THR A 15 -25.10 34.25 15.12
C THR A 15 -25.80 32.98 14.64
N SER A 16 -25.70 31.90 15.40
CA SER A 16 -26.55 30.72 15.22
C SER A 16 -27.99 31.14 15.51
N MET A 17 -28.76 31.43 14.46
CA MET A 17 -30.20 31.60 14.57
C MET A 17 -30.78 30.24 14.97
N GLY A 18 -31.05 30.05 16.27
CA GLY A 18 -31.76 28.88 16.76
C GLY A 18 -33.16 28.89 16.17
N ALA A 19 -33.48 27.90 15.34
CA ALA A 19 -34.84 27.66 14.90
C ALA A 19 -35.68 27.25 16.14
N ALA A 20 -36.64 28.08 16.54
CA ALA A 20 -37.62 27.70 17.54
C ALA A 20 -38.58 26.68 16.91
N ALA A 21 -38.38 25.39 17.21
CA ALA A 21 -39.31 24.33 16.82
C ALA A 21 -40.46 24.26 17.84
N ALA A 22 -41.69 24.20 17.35
CA ALA A 22 -42.87 24.01 18.20
C ALA A 22 -43.02 22.53 18.60
N VAL A 23 -43.48 22.28 19.83
CA VAL A 23 -43.84 20.92 20.30
C VAL A 23 -45.15 20.51 19.61
N LEU A 24 -45.05 19.61 18.61
CA LEU A 24 -46.19 19.16 17.80
C LEU A 24 -46.99 18.02 18.46
N ASP A 25 -46.43 17.36 19.48
CA ASP A 25 -47.08 16.30 20.25
C ASP A 25 -46.89 16.57 21.75
N THR A 26 -47.98 16.80 22.47
CA THR A 26 -48.01 17.11 23.91
C THR A 26 -48.26 15.88 24.79
N SER A 27 -48.41 14.70 24.18
CA SER A 27 -48.70 13.44 24.88
C SER A 27 -47.45 12.64 25.24
N GLY A 28 -46.33 12.90 24.57
CA GLY A 28 -45.01 12.32 24.86
C GLY A 28 -44.14 13.22 25.74
N SER A 29 -43.46 12.65 26.74
CA SER A 29 -42.47 13.35 27.56
C SER A 29 -41.02 13.20 27.06
N GLU A 30 -40.82 12.58 25.91
CA GLU A 30 -39.49 12.23 25.38
C GLU A 30 -39.29 12.74 23.96
N ALA A 31 -38.12 13.32 23.69
CA ALA A 31 -37.61 13.55 22.35
C ALA A 31 -36.50 12.53 22.06
N LYS A 32 -36.57 11.84 20.92
CA LYS A 32 -35.58 10.83 20.50
C LYS A 32 -34.90 11.28 19.23
N PHE A 33 -33.59 11.17 19.20
CA PHE A 33 -32.75 11.47 18.05
C PHE A 33 -31.88 10.25 17.77
N THR A 34 -31.93 9.76 16.53
CA THR A 34 -31.07 8.69 16.04
C THR A 34 -30.10 9.29 15.03
N PHE A 35 -28.82 8.92 15.13
CA PHE A 35 -27.77 9.35 14.22
C PHE A 35 -26.93 8.14 13.84
N GLU A 36 -26.52 8.08 12.58
CA GLU A 36 -25.69 7.00 12.04
C GLU A 36 -24.66 7.55 11.06
N GLY A 37 -23.59 6.79 10.84
CA GLY A 37 -22.57 7.07 9.86
C GLY A 37 -21.79 5.80 9.54
N THR A 38 -21.27 5.70 8.32
CA THR A 38 -20.54 4.52 7.82
C THR A 38 -19.11 4.90 7.47
N ILE A 39 -18.16 4.01 7.78
CA ILE A 39 -16.78 4.08 7.30
C ILE A 39 -16.58 2.90 6.35
N GLU A 40 -16.22 3.19 5.10
CA GLU A 40 -15.95 2.17 4.10
C GLU A 40 -14.68 1.37 4.44
N PRO A 41 -14.63 0.05 4.15
CA PRO A 41 -13.41 -0.74 4.21
C PRO A 41 -12.31 -0.14 3.32
N MET A 42 -11.10 -0.03 3.87
CA MET A 42 -9.93 0.44 3.14
C MET A 42 -8.64 -0.17 3.66
N CYS A 43 -7.66 -0.26 2.76
CA CYS A 43 -6.27 -0.55 3.08
C CYS A 43 -5.38 0.58 2.57
N LYS A 44 -4.24 0.76 3.24
CA LYS A 44 -3.15 1.65 2.85
C LYS A 44 -1.87 0.85 2.79
N THR A 45 -0.97 1.25 1.90
CA THR A 45 0.30 0.55 1.73
C THR A 45 1.43 1.51 1.41
N SER A 46 2.64 1.09 1.76
CA SER A 46 3.89 1.68 1.31
C SER A 46 4.88 0.57 0.98
N SER A 47 5.77 0.82 0.03
CA SER A 47 7.04 0.12 0.01
C SER A 47 7.83 0.66 1.21
N GLY A 48 8.23 -0.23 2.13
CA GLY A 48 8.92 0.16 3.36
C GLY A 48 10.27 0.84 3.09
N ASN A 49 11.14 0.94 4.10
CA ASN A 49 12.41 1.67 3.98
C ASN A 49 13.36 1.14 2.88
N ASN A 50 13.13 -0.06 2.36
CA ASN A 50 13.87 -0.67 1.24
C ASN A 50 12.94 -0.85 0.04
N ASN A 51 12.78 0.20 -0.77
CA ASN A 51 11.90 0.19 -1.96
C ASN A 51 12.66 0.06 -3.29
N SER A 52 13.98 -0.07 -3.25
CA SER A 52 14.82 -0.24 -4.44
C SER A 52 16.08 -1.01 -4.08
N VAL A 53 16.28 -2.16 -4.73
CA VAL A 53 17.52 -2.94 -4.65
C VAL A 53 18.27 -2.81 -5.97
N THR A 54 19.49 -2.27 -5.90
CA THR A 54 20.33 -1.99 -7.08
C THR A 54 21.47 -2.98 -7.25
N SER A 55 21.61 -3.97 -6.37
CA SER A 55 22.77 -4.88 -6.31
C SER A 55 22.37 -6.36 -6.21
N LEU A 56 21.45 -6.79 -7.07
CA LEU A 56 21.12 -8.20 -7.23
C LEU A 56 22.34 -8.99 -7.70
N LYS A 57 22.63 -10.10 -7.03
CA LYS A 57 23.60 -11.10 -7.45
C LYS A 57 22.98 -11.99 -8.52
N LEU A 58 23.46 -11.83 -9.75
CA LEU A 58 23.01 -12.57 -10.94
C LEU A 58 24.13 -13.49 -11.41
N ASP A 59 24.26 -14.63 -10.75
CA ASP A 59 25.20 -15.67 -11.13
C ASP A 59 24.54 -17.05 -11.10
N SER A 60 25.32 -18.10 -11.37
CA SER A 60 24.83 -19.48 -11.43
C SER A 60 24.35 -20.04 -10.09
N SER A 61 24.53 -19.33 -8.97
CA SER A 61 24.05 -19.79 -7.66
C SER A 61 22.54 -19.66 -7.48
N GLN A 62 21.87 -18.84 -8.29
CA GLN A 62 20.41 -18.65 -8.28
C GLN A 62 19.84 -18.42 -6.86
N GLN A 63 20.52 -17.60 -6.06
CA GLN A 63 20.13 -17.35 -4.68
C GLN A 63 18.86 -16.50 -4.60
N THR A 64 17.97 -16.88 -3.69
CA THR A 64 16.83 -16.05 -3.28
C THR A 64 17.34 -14.81 -2.54
N GLN A 65 16.90 -13.63 -2.99
CA GLN A 65 17.38 -12.34 -2.52
C GLN A 65 16.21 -11.43 -2.18
N GLU A 66 16.30 -10.75 -1.04
CA GLU A 66 15.29 -9.77 -0.62
C GLU A 66 15.34 -8.53 -1.51
N ILE A 67 14.16 -8.09 -1.96
CA ILE A 67 13.99 -6.91 -2.82
C ILE A 67 13.28 -5.75 -2.09
N GLY A 68 12.70 -6.01 -0.92
CA GLY A 68 12.05 -5.00 -0.10
C GLY A 68 10.98 -5.58 0.82
N THR A 69 10.23 -4.68 1.46
CA THR A 69 9.06 -5.02 2.25
C THR A 69 7.83 -4.27 1.76
N LEU A 70 6.68 -4.94 1.81
CA LEU A 70 5.36 -4.34 1.63
C LEU A 70 4.75 -4.08 3.02
N ASP A 71 4.56 -2.82 3.37
CA ASP A 71 3.89 -2.44 4.61
C ASP A 71 2.40 -2.25 4.33
N VAL A 72 1.54 -2.89 5.11
CA VAL A 72 0.08 -2.85 4.93
C VAL A 72 -0.63 -2.50 6.22
N TRP A 73 -1.62 -1.60 6.13
CA TRP A 73 -2.59 -1.30 7.17
C TRP A 73 -4.00 -1.38 6.59
N CYS A 74 -4.95 -1.97 7.32
CA CYS A 74 -6.35 -2.02 6.91
C CYS A 74 -7.27 -1.67 8.09
N ASN A 75 -8.39 -0.99 7.81
CA ASN A 75 -9.38 -0.64 8.84
C ASN A 75 -10.39 -1.78 9.12
N THR A 76 -10.24 -2.94 8.48
CA THR A 76 -11.14 -4.10 8.62
C THR A 76 -10.77 -5.03 9.78
N GLY A 77 -9.52 -4.98 10.25
CA GLY A 77 -9.01 -5.93 11.25
C GLY A 77 -8.61 -7.30 10.68
N GLU A 78 -8.71 -7.49 9.37
CA GLU A 78 -8.40 -8.74 8.67
C GLU A 78 -7.12 -8.62 7.83
N ASN A 79 -6.64 -9.75 7.31
CA ASN A 79 -5.60 -9.76 6.30
C ASN A 79 -6.09 -9.06 5.01
N ALA A 80 -5.16 -8.51 4.26
CA ALA A 80 -5.44 -7.88 2.98
C ALA A 80 -5.40 -8.89 1.83
N THR A 81 -6.09 -8.54 0.74
CA THR A 81 -5.87 -9.12 -0.58
C THR A 81 -4.86 -8.25 -1.33
N THR A 82 -3.83 -8.88 -1.91
CA THR A 82 -2.79 -8.18 -2.67
C THR A 82 -2.62 -8.76 -4.06
N GLU A 83 -2.43 -7.92 -5.06
CA GLU A 83 -2.18 -8.30 -6.45
C GLU A 83 -0.81 -7.80 -6.91
N TYR A 84 0.00 -8.70 -7.47
CA TYR A 84 1.37 -8.45 -7.90
C TYR A 84 1.47 -8.54 -9.41
N THR A 85 2.00 -7.50 -10.05
CA THR A 85 2.20 -7.44 -11.49
C THR A 85 3.62 -7.00 -11.81
N SER A 86 4.30 -7.73 -12.69
CA SER A 86 5.61 -7.36 -13.22
C SER A 86 5.46 -6.55 -14.51
N GLU A 87 6.20 -5.45 -14.64
CA GLU A 87 6.25 -4.64 -15.85
C GLU A 87 6.82 -5.42 -17.04
N ASN A 88 7.80 -6.30 -16.79
CA ASN A 88 8.43 -7.13 -17.82
C ASN A 88 7.90 -8.58 -17.88
N GLY A 89 6.77 -8.87 -17.24
CA GLY A 89 6.13 -10.18 -17.30
C GLY A 89 6.93 -11.31 -16.65
N GLY A 90 7.53 -11.06 -15.48
CA GLY A 90 8.30 -12.04 -14.71
C GLY A 90 9.75 -12.20 -15.16
N PHE A 91 10.29 -11.22 -15.89
CA PHE A 91 11.67 -11.21 -16.36
C PHE A 91 12.42 -9.97 -15.89
N LEU A 92 13.66 -10.15 -15.43
CA LEU A 92 14.63 -9.08 -15.42
C LEU A 92 15.12 -8.86 -16.85
N VAL A 93 15.05 -7.63 -17.36
CA VAL A 93 15.45 -7.28 -18.73
C VAL A 93 16.74 -6.47 -18.69
N ALA A 94 17.73 -6.86 -19.49
CA ALA A 94 19.01 -6.17 -19.60
C ALA A 94 18.87 -4.84 -20.36
N SER A 95 19.49 -3.80 -19.84
CA SER A 95 19.82 -2.58 -20.59
C SER A 95 21.06 -2.82 -21.46
N ASN A 96 20.93 -3.68 -22.48
CA ASN A 96 21.96 -3.97 -23.48
C ASN A 96 21.33 -4.04 -24.88
N THR A 97 22.17 -4.19 -25.91
CA THR A 97 21.69 -4.25 -27.31
C THR A 97 20.88 -5.51 -27.64
N GLN A 98 21.01 -6.57 -26.83
CA GLN A 98 20.35 -7.85 -27.03
C GLN A 98 18.96 -7.92 -26.36
N ASN A 99 18.65 -6.98 -25.45
CA ASN A 99 17.48 -7.02 -24.57
C ASN A 99 17.33 -8.38 -23.88
N SER A 100 18.45 -8.93 -23.42
CA SER A 100 18.52 -10.25 -22.80
C SER A 100 17.63 -10.32 -21.57
N LYS A 101 17.05 -11.51 -21.30
CA LYS A 101 16.09 -11.71 -20.21
C LYS A 101 16.56 -12.78 -19.23
N ILE A 102 16.26 -12.58 -17.95
CA ILE A 102 16.42 -13.57 -16.89
C ILE A 102 15.06 -13.74 -16.20
N ALA A 103 14.46 -14.93 -16.28
CA ALA A 103 13.24 -15.22 -15.54
C ALA A 103 13.52 -15.21 -14.03
N TYR A 104 12.51 -14.90 -13.22
CA TYR A 104 12.61 -15.02 -11.77
C TYR A 104 11.30 -15.53 -11.17
N THR A 105 11.38 -16.13 -9.99
CA THR A 105 10.20 -16.37 -9.14
C THR A 105 10.15 -15.37 -8.00
N LEU A 106 8.94 -15.00 -7.57
CA LEU A 106 8.67 -14.11 -6.44
C LEU A 106 8.27 -14.93 -5.20
N ASN A 107 8.76 -14.52 -4.04
CA ASN A 107 8.30 -14.98 -2.74
C ASN A 107 7.67 -13.80 -1.99
N ILE A 108 6.51 -14.04 -1.37
CA ILE A 108 5.70 -13.08 -0.62
C ILE A 108 5.53 -13.63 0.80
N GLY A 109 6.32 -13.13 1.76
CA GLY A 109 6.37 -13.70 3.10
C GLY A 109 6.73 -15.19 3.04
N ASP A 110 5.81 -16.05 3.48
CA ASP A 110 5.96 -17.50 3.50
C ASP A 110 5.52 -18.19 2.20
N THR A 111 4.85 -17.47 1.30
CA THR A 111 4.41 -18.00 0.00
C THR A 111 5.56 -17.88 -1.01
N ALA A 112 6.14 -19.01 -1.44
CA ALA A 112 7.31 -19.05 -2.32
C ALA A 112 6.99 -19.52 -3.74
N GLY A 113 7.85 -19.15 -4.69
CA GLY A 113 7.86 -19.72 -6.04
C GLY A 113 6.75 -19.19 -6.96
N ILE A 114 6.25 -17.97 -6.71
CA ILE A 114 5.23 -17.34 -7.54
C ILE A 114 5.83 -16.98 -8.90
N ASP A 115 5.17 -17.42 -9.97
CA ASP A 115 5.52 -17.09 -11.33
C ASP A 115 4.63 -15.94 -11.85
N LEU A 116 5.25 -14.84 -12.26
CA LEU A 116 4.55 -13.68 -12.82
C LEU A 116 4.50 -13.71 -14.36
N GLN A 117 5.05 -14.74 -15.00
CA GLN A 117 4.99 -14.91 -16.46
C GLN A 117 3.57 -15.18 -16.96
N THR A 118 2.69 -15.70 -16.09
CA THR A 118 1.28 -15.94 -16.42
C THR A 118 0.40 -14.71 -16.23
N GLY A 119 0.97 -13.56 -15.85
CA GLY A 119 0.26 -12.31 -15.56
C GLY A 119 0.22 -11.98 -14.07
N ALA A 120 -0.80 -11.22 -13.67
CA ALA A 120 -0.96 -10.78 -12.29
C ALA A 120 -1.21 -11.97 -11.35
N TYR A 121 -0.54 -11.98 -10.20
CA TYR A 121 -0.79 -12.96 -9.14
C TYR A 121 -1.58 -12.32 -8.00
N LYS A 122 -2.68 -12.96 -7.61
CA LYS A 122 -3.56 -12.49 -6.52
C LYS A 122 -3.39 -13.35 -5.26
N HIS A 123 -2.89 -12.74 -4.20
CA HIS A 123 -2.73 -13.34 -2.87
C HIS A 123 -3.93 -12.95 -2.01
N VAL A 124 -4.97 -13.79 -2.03
CA VAL A 124 -6.28 -13.49 -1.42
C VAL A 124 -6.25 -13.72 0.08
N ASN A 125 -6.67 -12.72 0.86
CA ASN A 125 -6.83 -12.79 2.33
C ASN A 125 -5.60 -13.35 3.09
N ALA A 126 -4.40 -13.09 2.59
CA ALA A 126 -3.19 -13.78 3.05
C ALA A 126 -2.09 -12.82 3.50
N THR A 127 -2.10 -11.58 2.99
CA THR A 127 -1.09 -10.59 3.36
C THR A 127 -1.48 -9.97 4.70
N ALA A 128 -0.62 -10.16 5.72
CA ALA A 128 -0.86 -9.60 7.04
C ALA A 128 -0.99 -8.07 6.96
N ALA A 129 -2.03 -7.54 7.60
CA ALA A 129 -2.26 -6.11 7.70
C ALA A 129 -2.18 -5.67 9.16
N GLY A 130 -1.55 -4.53 9.39
CA GLY A 130 -1.62 -3.86 10.67
C GLY A 130 -2.97 -3.20 10.89
N THR A 131 -3.24 -2.87 12.14
CA THR A 131 -4.50 -2.29 12.61
C THR A 131 -4.20 -1.24 13.67
N GLY A 132 -5.14 -0.33 13.91
CA GLY A 132 -4.99 0.72 14.92
C GLY A 132 -5.21 2.12 14.36
N SER A 133 -5.47 3.06 15.26
CA SER A 133 -5.83 4.43 14.91
C SER A 133 -4.63 5.31 14.58
N ALA A 134 -3.40 4.86 14.87
CA ALA A 134 -2.18 5.57 14.52
C ALA A 134 -1.60 5.13 13.16
N GLY A 135 -2.20 4.13 12.51
CA GLY A 135 -1.77 3.64 11.20
C GLY A 135 -0.65 2.60 11.27
N GLU A 136 -0.60 1.82 12.35
CA GLU A 136 0.39 0.78 12.59
C GLU A 136 0.33 -0.28 11.48
N THR A 137 1.39 -0.42 10.70
CA THR A 137 1.46 -1.37 9.58
C THR A 137 2.02 -2.73 10.01
N GLN A 138 1.80 -3.73 9.16
CA GLN A 138 2.55 -4.99 9.18
C GLN A 138 3.37 -5.12 7.90
N ALA A 139 4.62 -5.57 8.05
CA ALA A 139 5.57 -5.69 6.95
C ALA A 139 5.59 -7.12 6.41
N THR A 140 5.47 -7.27 5.10
CA THR A 140 5.65 -8.54 4.38
C THR A 140 6.91 -8.48 3.53
N SER A 141 7.89 -9.35 3.78
CA SER A 141 9.12 -9.40 2.98
C SER A 141 8.84 -9.92 1.57
N LEU A 142 9.42 -9.25 0.58
CA LEU A 142 9.38 -9.64 -0.83
C LEU A 142 10.78 -10.08 -1.25
N LYS A 143 10.88 -11.26 -1.85
CA LYS A 143 12.15 -11.83 -2.31
C LYS A 143 11.99 -12.36 -3.73
N ILE A 144 13.07 -12.34 -4.52
CA ILE A 144 13.08 -12.98 -5.83
C ILE A 144 14.18 -14.02 -5.93
N THR A 145 13.98 -15.00 -6.82
CA THR A 145 15.01 -15.99 -7.16
C THR A 145 15.29 -15.92 -8.67
N PRO A 146 16.31 -15.14 -9.10
CA PRO A 146 16.66 -15.03 -10.51
C PRO A 146 17.21 -16.36 -11.05
N GLN A 147 16.73 -16.77 -12.22
CA GLN A 147 17.14 -18.00 -12.91
C GLN A 147 18.34 -17.75 -13.82
N SER A 148 19.38 -17.07 -13.31
CA SER A 148 20.63 -16.85 -14.05
C SER A 148 21.44 -18.15 -14.12
N ASN A 149 22.13 -18.37 -15.23
CA ASN A 149 23.06 -19.50 -15.39
C ASN A 149 24.53 -19.06 -15.33
N GLY A 150 24.81 -17.78 -15.05
CA GLY A 150 26.16 -17.20 -15.07
C GLY A 150 26.76 -17.03 -16.48
N LEU A 151 26.01 -17.38 -17.53
CA LEU A 151 26.38 -17.23 -18.94
C LEU A 151 25.45 -16.26 -19.67
N ASN A 152 24.61 -15.53 -18.93
CA ASN A 152 23.76 -14.47 -19.46
C ASN A 152 24.63 -13.31 -20.00
N ASP A 153 24.12 -12.59 -21.02
CA ASP A 153 24.84 -11.46 -21.59
C ASP A 153 25.15 -10.40 -20.53
N ALA A 154 26.28 -9.70 -20.69
CA ALA A 154 26.62 -8.59 -19.82
C ALA A 154 25.59 -7.45 -19.94
N GLY A 155 25.24 -6.84 -18.80
CA GLY A 155 24.32 -5.72 -18.73
C GLY A 155 23.72 -5.55 -17.34
N THR A 156 23.07 -4.41 -17.12
CA THR A 156 22.25 -4.19 -15.92
C THR A 156 20.85 -4.73 -16.20
N TYR A 157 20.41 -5.71 -15.41
CA TYR A 157 19.08 -6.29 -15.53
C TYR A 157 18.14 -5.69 -14.49
N SER A 158 16.93 -5.32 -14.90
CA SER A 158 15.93 -4.71 -14.01
C SER A 158 14.51 -5.13 -14.33
N ASP A 159 13.64 -4.99 -13.34
CA ASP A 159 12.18 -5.10 -13.47
C ASP A 159 11.51 -4.25 -12.38
N THR A 160 10.23 -3.93 -12.59
CA THR A 160 9.38 -3.24 -11.61
C THR A 160 8.20 -4.15 -11.28
N ILE A 161 8.03 -4.47 -9.99
CA ILE A 161 6.82 -5.14 -9.50
C ILE A 161 5.91 -4.09 -8.87
N THR A 162 4.69 -3.98 -9.40
CA THR A 162 3.62 -3.16 -8.81
C THR A 162 2.73 -4.04 -7.93
N VAL A 163 2.44 -3.55 -6.72
CA VAL A 163 1.55 -4.23 -5.77
C VAL A 163 0.31 -3.37 -5.52
N THR A 164 -0.86 -3.93 -5.78
CA THR A 164 -2.15 -3.33 -5.40
C THR A 164 -2.67 -4.02 -4.14
N VAL A 165 -3.20 -3.25 -3.20
CA VAL A 165 -3.71 -3.76 -1.93
C VAL A 165 -5.17 -3.37 -1.77
N SER A 166 -6.03 -4.34 -1.41
CA SER A 166 -7.44 -4.12 -1.14
C SER A 166 -7.87 -4.80 0.17
N PRO A 167 -8.93 -4.30 0.83
CA PRO A 167 -9.64 -5.08 1.84
C PRO A 167 -10.07 -6.43 1.28
N ASN A 168 -10.23 -7.39 2.18
CA ASN A 168 -10.86 -8.67 1.87
C ASN A 168 -12.38 -8.54 1.82
#